data_AF-A0A424PXA7-F1
#
_entry.id   AF-A0A424PXA7-F1
#
_cell.length_a   1.000
_cell.length_b   1.000
_cell.length_c   1.000
_cell.angle_alpha   90.00
_cell.angle_beta   90.00
_cell.angle_gamma   90.00
#
_symmetry.space_group_name_H-M   'P 1'
#
loop_
_entity.id
_entity.type
_entity.pdbx_description
1 polymer ?
#
loop_
_entity_poly.entity_id
_entity_poly.type
_entity_poly.pdbx_seq_one_letter_code
_entity_poly.pdbx_strand_id
1 'polypeptide(L)'
;MADNSEWDFMNQKGSSKSSDKSRFTIDYGFGVICFFLLIPTLVVAFGEFMDIIDFFEYGGDSGDILVWILYTTTIFSILVISGFYFTDSNIMKSDSIRIGSGIFIITISIVNLISRIYDFQAEKRNFGFDEFWLDYLYWPSTHERLELVFLGVIIGFLIIKKR
;
A
#
# COMPACT_ATOMS: atom_id res chain seq x y z
N MET A 1 19.80 -53.36 -41.54
CA MET A 1 19.15 -52.19 -40.90
C MET A 1 18.82 -52.61 -39.48
N ALA A 2 19.63 -52.19 -38.52
CA ALA A 2 19.36 -52.45 -37.11
C ALA A 2 18.22 -51.53 -36.66
N ASP A 3 17.29 -52.11 -35.91
CA ASP A 3 16.07 -51.48 -35.40
C ASP A 3 16.44 -50.55 -34.23
N ASN A 4 16.17 -49.25 -34.39
CA ASN A 4 16.51 -48.20 -33.43
C ASN A 4 15.38 -47.95 -32.42
N SER A 5 14.29 -48.73 -32.44
CA SER A 5 13.10 -48.50 -31.62
C SER A 5 13.31 -48.73 -30.11
N GLU A 6 14.32 -49.50 -29.73
CA GLU A 6 14.61 -49.82 -28.32
C GLU A 6 15.16 -48.60 -27.55
N TRP A 7 15.86 -47.70 -28.24
CA TRP A 7 16.39 -46.45 -27.66
C TRP A 7 15.34 -45.34 -27.56
N ASP A 8 14.32 -45.36 -28.42
CA ASP A 8 13.21 -44.38 -28.37
C ASP A 8 12.29 -44.61 -27.16
N PHE A 9 12.15 -45.85 -26.70
CA PHE A 9 11.32 -46.16 -25.53
C PHE A 9 11.94 -45.70 -24.20
N MET A 10 13.28 -45.69 -24.12
CA MET A 10 14.00 -45.19 -22.94
C MET A 10 13.98 -43.66 -22.82
N ASN A 11 13.81 -42.93 -23.92
CA ASN A 11 13.68 -41.47 -23.91
C ASN A 11 12.26 -40.97 -23.61
N GLN A 12 11.25 -41.85 -23.59
CA GLN A 12 9.85 -41.46 -23.36
C GLN A 12 9.33 -41.69 -21.94
N LYS A 13 10.09 -42.31 -21.04
CA LYS A 13 9.66 -42.55 -19.64
C LYS A 13 10.48 -41.76 -18.64
N GLY A 14 10.24 -40.45 -18.63
CA GLY A 14 10.73 -39.53 -17.60
C GLY A 14 10.06 -38.15 -17.60
N SER A 15 9.05 -37.92 -18.42
CA SER A 15 8.14 -36.78 -18.29
C SER A 15 6.94 -37.22 -17.46
N SER A 16 7.00 -37.01 -16.15
CA SER A 16 5.86 -36.72 -15.25
C SER A 16 6.25 -36.94 -13.79
N LYS A 17 6.62 -35.85 -13.13
CA LYS A 17 5.89 -35.39 -11.95
C LYS A 17 6.29 -33.96 -11.70
N SER A 18 5.34 -33.08 -11.98
CA SER A 18 5.20 -31.78 -11.35
C SER A 18 5.52 -31.92 -9.86
N SER A 19 6.75 -31.57 -9.49
CA SER A 19 6.98 -31.04 -8.17
C SER A 19 6.29 -29.69 -8.18
N ASP A 20 5.00 -29.68 -7.85
CA ASP A 20 4.34 -28.55 -7.19
C ASP A 20 5.13 -28.27 -5.92
N LYS A 21 6.30 -27.67 -6.10
CA LYS A 21 7.11 -27.13 -5.03
C LYS A 21 6.31 -25.92 -4.64
N SER A 22 5.61 -25.99 -3.52
CA SER A 22 5.03 -24.86 -2.82
C SER A 22 6.09 -23.77 -2.75
N ARG A 23 6.10 -22.84 -3.72
CA ARG A 23 7.04 -21.72 -3.75
C ARG A 23 6.51 -20.65 -2.81
N PHE A 24 6.47 -20.99 -1.53
CA PHE A 24 6.33 -20.01 -0.48
C PHE A 24 7.69 -19.32 -0.36
N THR A 25 7.95 -18.39 -1.28
CA THR A 25 9.09 -17.47 -1.16
C THR A 25 8.73 -16.44 -0.10
N ILE A 26 9.72 -15.91 0.62
CA ILE A 26 9.53 -14.85 1.63
C ILE A 26 8.73 -13.68 1.04
N ASP A 27 9.02 -13.30 -0.20
CA ASP A 27 8.28 -12.27 -0.95
C ASP A 27 6.79 -12.60 -1.06
N TYR A 28 6.43 -13.83 -1.43
CA TYR A 28 5.04 -14.24 -1.56
C TYR A 28 4.32 -14.18 -0.21
N GLY A 29 4.96 -14.67 0.86
CA GLY A 29 4.44 -14.59 2.22
C GLY A 29 4.19 -13.15 2.66
N PHE A 30 5.14 -12.24 2.37
CA PHE A 30 5.00 -10.83 2.67
C PHE A 30 3.81 -10.20 1.92
N GLY A 31 3.66 -10.50 0.63
CA GLY A 31 2.52 -10.00 -0.16
C GLY A 31 1.16 -10.49 0.39
N VAL A 32 1.08 -11.74 0.84
CA VAL A 32 -0.12 -12.27 1.50
C VAL A 32 -0.41 -11.54 2.81
N ILE A 33 0.61 -11.24 3.62
CA ILE A 33 0.47 -10.45 4.84
C ILE A 33 -0.08 -9.05 4.52
N CYS A 34 0.41 -8.39 3.47
CA CYS A 34 -0.14 -7.09 3.05
C CYS A 34 -1.65 -7.15 2.78
N PHE A 35 -2.14 -8.24 2.16
CA PHE A 35 -3.57 -8.42 1.94
C PHE A 35 -4.33 -8.72 3.24
N PHE A 36 -3.77 -9.52 4.15
CA PHE A 36 -4.39 -9.75 5.46
C PHE A 36 -4.52 -8.47 6.28
N LEU A 37 -3.53 -7.57 6.19
CA LEU A 37 -3.55 -6.28 6.86
C LEU A 37 -4.65 -5.33 6.35
N LEU A 38 -5.24 -5.58 5.17
CA LEU A 38 -6.39 -4.80 4.70
C LEU A 38 -7.59 -4.92 5.64
N ILE A 39 -7.77 -6.07 6.31
CA ILE A 39 -8.90 -6.29 7.22
C ILE A 39 -8.82 -5.34 8.42
N PRO A 40 -7.75 -5.34 9.25
CA PRO A 40 -7.66 -4.40 10.36
C PRO A 40 -7.65 -2.94 9.88
N THR A 41 -7.04 -2.62 8.73
CA THR A 41 -7.10 -1.26 8.17
C THR A 41 -8.55 -0.85 7.83
N LEU A 42 -9.36 -1.76 7.27
CA LEU A 42 -10.76 -1.49 6.96
C LEU A 42 -11.59 -1.26 8.23
N VAL A 43 -11.35 -2.05 9.28
CA VAL A 43 -12.03 -1.90 10.57
C VAL A 43 -11.71 -0.56 11.21
N VAL A 44 -10.43 -0.15 11.22
CA VAL A 44 -10.00 1.15 11.75
C VAL A 44 -10.61 2.29 10.93
N ALA A 45 -10.51 2.23 9.59
CA ALA A 45 -11.05 3.26 8.72
C ALA A 45 -12.58 3.42 8.88
N PHE A 46 -13.30 2.32 9.08
CA PHE A 46 -14.73 2.37 9.37
C PHE A 46 -15.05 2.98 10.73
N GLY A 47 -14.24 2.68 11.76
CA GLY A 47 -14.35 3.32 13.07
C GLY A 47 -14.18 4.84 12.97
N GLU A 48 -13.10 5.30 12.34
CA GLU A 48 -12.85 6.73 12.11
C GLU A 48 -13.97 7.40 11.31
N PHE A 49 -14.54 6.70 10.32
CA PHE A 49 -15.67 7.21 9.56
C PHE A 49 -16.91 7.41 10.43
N MET A 50 -17.21 6.46 11.31
CA MET A 50 -18.34 6.58 12.24
C MET A 50 -18.15 7.76 13.20
N ASP A 51 -16.93 7.95 13.70
CA ASP A 51 -16.59 9.08 14.58
C ASP A 51 -16.77 10.43 13.85
N ILE A 52 -16.37 10.51 12.57
CA ILE A 52 -16.59 11.70 11.74
C ILE A 52 -18.09 11.97 11.55
N ILE A 53 -18.89 10.93 11.29
CA ILE A 53 -20.35 11.06 11.16
C ILE A 53 -21.00 11.56 12.45
N ASP A 54 -20.57 11.04 13.60
CA ASP A 54 -21.02 11.54 14.91
C ASP A 54 -20.62 13.01 15.10
N PHE A 55 -19.39 13.38 14.72
CA PHE A 55 -18.90 14.76 14.80
C PHE A 55 -19.70 15.74 13.92
N PHE A 56 -20.24 15.30 12.77
CA PHE A 56 -21.14 16.14 11.97
C PHE A 56 -22.40 16.56 12.71
N GLU A 57 -22.94 15.71 13.60
CA GLU A 57 -24.12 16.05 14.40
C GLU A 57 -23.84 17.24 15.32
N TYR A 58 -22.58 17.44 15.71
CA TYR A 58 -22.12 18.54 16.56
C TYR A 58 -21.51 19.73 15.78
N GLY A 59 -21.69 19.78 14.46
CA GLY A 59 -21.19 20.87 13.61
C GLY A 59 -19.81 20.63 12.99
N GLY A 60 -19.44 19.37 12.79
CA GLY A 60 -18.19 18.97 12.12
C GLY A 60 -18.00 19.51 10.70
N ASP A 61 -16.75 19.60 10.25
CA ASP A 61 -16.39 20.12 8.93
C ASP A 61 -16.43 19.01 7.87
N SER A 62 -17.06 19.31 6.74
CA SER A 62 -16.99 18.50 5.51
C SER A 62 -15.55 18.18 5.06
N GLY A 63 -14.58 19.03 5.42
CA GLY A 63 -13.15 18.80 5.20
C GLY A 63 -12.62 17.52 5.85
N ASP A 64 -13.17 17.12 7.01
CA ASP A 64 -12.72 15.94 7.76
C ASP A 64 -12.95 14.64 6.95
N ILE A 65 -14.04 14.58 6.18
CA ILE A 65 -14.31 13.46 5.26
C ILE A 65 -13.22 13.36 4.19
N LEU A 66 -12.81 14.49 3.60
CA LEU A 66 -11.82 14.49 2.52
C LEU A 66 -10.45 14.04 3.03
N VAL A 67 -10.05 14.52 4.22
CA VAL A 67 -8.82 14.10 4.88
C VAL A 67 -8.85 12.61 5.20
N TRP A 68 -9.98 12.11 5.71
CA TRP A 68 -10.17 10.68 6.00
C TRP A 68 -10.12 9.81 4.73
N ILE A 69 -10.80 10.21 3.65
CA ILE A 69 -10.77 9.50 2.35
C ILE A 69 -9.32 9.44 1.85
N LEU A 70 -8.61 10.56 1.88
CA LEU A 70 -7.24 10.64 1.40
C LEU A 70 -6.31 9.72 2.21
N TYR A 71 -6.43 9.75 3.54
CA TYR A 71 -5.64 8.91 4.44
C TYR A 71 -5.91 7.43 4.24
N THR A 72 -7.19 7.04 4.28
CA THR A 72 -7.63 5.64 4.09
C THR A 72 -7.18 5.13 2.71
N THR A 73 -7.41 5.92 1.66
CA THR A 73 -7.01 5.54 0.29
C THR A 73 -5.50 5.38 0.18
N THR A 74 -4.71 6.20 0.90
CA THR A 74 -3.24 6.08 0.92
C THR A 74 -2.81 4.73 1.51
N ILE A 75 -3.28 4.37 2.71
CA ILE A 75 -2.91 3.09 3.36
C ILE A 75 -3.36 1.91 2.51
N PHE A 76 -4.61 1.92 2.06
CA PHE A 76 -5.16 0.86 1.21
C PHE A 76 -4.35 0.70 -0.07
N SER A 77 -4.01 1.80 -0.74
CA SER A 77 -3.22 1.76 -1.98
C SER A 77 -1.85 1.15 -1.74
N ILE A 78 -1.17 1.55 -0.65
CA ILE A 78 0.12 0.98 -0.26
C ILE A 78 -0.01 -0.54 -0.04
N LEU A 79 -0.99 -0.99 0.75
CA LEU A 79 -1.16 -2.41 1.06
C LEU A 79 -1.53 -3.24 -0.16
N VAL A 80 -2.50 -2.78 -0.97
CA VAL A 80 -2.96 -3.50 -2.17
C VAL A 80 -1.85 -3.61 -3.20
N ILE A 81 -1.19 -2.49 -3.52
CA ILE A 81 -0.17 -2.46 -4.57
C ILE A 81 1.09 -3.21 -4.11
N SER A 82 1.50 -3.06 -2.84
CA SER A 82 2.60 -3.85 -2.28
C SER A 82 2.26 -5.34 -2.29
N GLY A 83 1.04 -5.71 -1.88
CA GLY A 83 0.55 -7.08 -1.96
C GLY A 83 0.73 -7.66 -3.36
N PHE A 84 0.23 -6.95 -4.39
CA PHE A 84 0.38 -7.39 -5.78
C PHE A 84 1.83 -7.46 -6.25
N TYR A 85 2.67 -6.50 -5.84
CA TYR A 85 4.09 -6.47 -6.19
C TYR A 85 4.85 -7.67 -5.61
N PHE A 86 4.57 -8.03 -4.36
CA PHE A 86 5.28 -9.10 -3.65
C PHE A 86 4.76 -10.50 -3.97
N THR A 87 3.45 -10.67 -4.24
CA THR A 87 2.90 -11.97 -4.66
C THR A 87 3.22 -12.36 -6.12
N ASP A 88 4.03 -11.58 -6.83
CA ASP A 88 4.31 -11.75 -8.27
C ASP A 88 3.02 -11.89 -9.09
N SER A 89 2.03 -11.04 -8.76
CA SER A 89 0.73 -11.09 -9.42
C SER A 89 0.88 -10.83 -10.91
N ASN A 90 0.09 -11.53 -11.73
CA ASN A 90 0.10 -11.38 -13.19
C ASN A 90 -0.10 -9.91 -13.65
N ILE A 91 -0.75 -9.10 -12.81
CA ILE A 91 -1.02 -7.67 -13.02
C ILE A 91 0.29 -6.84 -12.99
N MET A 92 1.24 -7.20 -12.14
CA MET A 92 2.51 -6.46 -11.91
C MET A 92 3.63 -6.84 -12.88
N LYS A 93 3.37 -7.77 -13.82
CA LYS A 93 4.35 -8.16 -14.85
C LYS A 93 4.58 -7.09 -15.91
N SER A 94 3.61 -6.20 -16.10
CA SER A 94 3.76 -5.08 -17.02
C SER A 94 4.59 -3.97 -16.37
N ASP A 95 5.73 -3.64 -16.98
CA ASP A 95 6.59 -2.53 -16.54
C ASP A 95 5.79 -1.22 -16.42
N SER A 96 4.83 -0.95 -17.33
CA SER A 96 3.99 0.25 -17.27
C SER A 96 3.05 0.28 -16.07
N ILE A 97 2.42 -0.86 -15.72
CA ILE A 97 1.52 -0.95 -14.56
C ILE A 97 2.32 -0.83 -13.27
N ARG A 98 3.49 -1.48 -13.19
CA ARG A 98 4.39 -1.39 -12.03
C ARG A 98 4.85 0.06 -11.82
N ILE A 99 5.40 0.70 -12.85
CA ILE A 99 5.89 2.08 -12.75
C ILE A 99 4.73 3.04 -12.44
N GLY A 100 3.59 2.89 -13.13
CA GLY A 100 2.42 3.72 -12.90
C GLY A 100 1.86 3.61 -11.48
N SER A 101 1.77 2.39 -10.94
CA SER A 101 1.30 2.17 -9.56
C SER A 101 2.29 2.71 -8.52
N GLY A 102 3.59 2.59 -8.73
CA GLY A 102 4.59 3.22 -7.87
C GLY A 102 4.53 4.75 -7.89
N ILE A 103 4.38 5.36 -9.08
CA ILE A 103 4.18 6.82 -9.22
C ILE A 103 2.89 7.25 -8.53
N PHE A 104 1.83 6.47 -8.66
CA PHE A 104 0.55 6.72 -8.01
C PHE A 104 0.70 6.75 -6.48
N ILE A 105 1.38 5.77 -5.87
CA ILE A 105 1.64 5.76 -4.43
C ILE A 105 2.43 7.00 -4.01
N ILE A 106 3.49 7.36 -4.74
CA ILE A 106 4.29 8.55 -4.42
C ILE A 106 3.40 9.79 -4.47
N THR A 107 2.61 9.93 -5.53
CA THR A 107 1.72 11.08 -5.72
C THR A 107 0.70 11.19 -4.59
N ILE A 108 -0.03 10.11 -4.28
CA ILE A 108 -1.06 10.16 -3.24
C ILE A 108 -0.45 10.41 -1.85
N SER A 109 0.75 9.88 -1.58
CA SER A 109 1.47 10.15 -0.33
C SER A 109 1.87 11.62 -0.21
N ILE A 110 2.33 12.24 -1.30
CA ILE A 110 2.65 13.68 -1.33
C ILE A 110 1.39 14.53 -1.15
N VAL A 111 0.27 14.16 -1.79
CA VAL A 111 -1.00 14.86 -1.61
C VAL A 111 -1.47 14.78 -0.15
N ASN A 112 -1.30 13.63 0.50
CA ASN A 112 -1.58 13.45 1.93
C ASN A 112 -0.71 14.37 2.81
N LEU A 113 0.58 14.47 2.50
CA LEU A 113 1.48 15.41 3.18
C LEU A 113 1.05 16.88 3.01
N ILE A 114 0.68 17.29 1.80
CA ILE A 114 0.22 18.65 1.52
C ILE A 114 -1.07 18.95 2.29
N SER A 115 -2.02 18.01 2.30
CA SER A 115 -3.26 18.15 3.07
C SER A 115 -2.95 18.42 4.55
N ARG A 116 -1.98 17.69 5.13
CA ARG A 116 -1.62 17.86 6.54
C ARG A 116 -0.98 19.21 6.86
N ILE A 117 -0.20 19.76 5.93
CA ILE A 117 0.38 21.10 6.06
C ILE A 117 -0.74 22.16 6.00
N TYR A 118 -1.76 21.94 5.18
CA TYR A 118 -2.92 22.83 5.12
C TYR A 118 -3.72 22.82 6.43
N ASP A 119 -3.98 21.63 7.00
CA ASP A 119 -4.65 21.48 8.30
C ASP A 119 -3.88 22.24 9.39
N PHE A 120 -2.55 22.09 9.43
CA PHE A 120 -1.71 22.82 10.38
C PHE A 120 -1.87 24.34 10.26
N GLN A 121 -1.87 24.88 9.04
CA GLN A 121 -2.05 26.31 8.82
C GLN A 121 -3.44 26.79 9.24
N ALA A 122 -4.48 25.98 9.00
CA ALA A 122 -5.84 26.27 9.40
C ALA A 122 -6.00 26.24 10.93
N GLU A 123 -5.48 25.20 11.59
CA GLU A 123 -5.50 25.07 13.05
C GLU A 123 -4.72 26.19 13.73
N LYS A 124 -3.52 26.53 13.23
CA LYS A 124 -2.72 27.66 13.72
C LYS A 124 -3.50 28.96 13.67
N ARG A 125 -4.23 29.19 12.58
CA ARG A 125 -5.03 30.40 12.37
C ARG A 125 -6.29 30.44 13.23
N ASN A 126 -6.95 29.30 13.44
CA ASN A 126 -8.24 29.22 14.12
C ASN A 126 -8.10 29.15 15.64
N PHE A 127 -7.12 28.43 16.15
CA PHE A 127 -6.93 28.22 17.58
C PHE A 127 -5.88 29.15 18.20
N GLY A 128 -5.19 29.97 17.39
CA GLY A 128 -4.20 30.93 17.88
C GLY A 128 -2.97 30.29 18.49
N PHE A 129 -2.70 29.02 18.18
CA PHE A 129 -1.49 28.32 18.64
C PHE A 129 -0.25 28.98 18.03
N ASP A 130 0.66 29.45 18.88
CA ASP A 130 1.99 29.95 18.48
C ASP A 130 3.09 28.89 18.69
N GLU A 131 2.69 27.61 18.74
CA GLU A 131 3.64 26.50 18.83
C GLU A 131 4.51 26.41 17.58
N PHE A 132 5.76 26.03 17.80
CA PHE A 132 6.71 25.84 16.73
C PHE A 132 6.22 24.69 15.84
N TRP A 133 6.33 24.81 14.52
CA TRP A 133 5.86 23.78 13.58
C TRP A 133 6.43 22.38 13.87
N LEU A 134 7.62 22.32 14.48
CA LEU A 134 8.25 21.09 14.95
C LEU A 134 7.44 20.39 16.04
N ASP A 135 6.88 21.12 17.00
CA ASP A 135 6.10 20.55 18.10
C ASP A 135 4.80 19.91 17.59
N TYR A 136 4.19 20.53 16.58
CA TYR A 136 3.04 19.96 15.87
C TYR A 136 3.37 18.66 15.13
N LEU A 137 4.60 18.50 14.62
CA LEU A 137 5.04 17.24 14.01
C LEU A 137 5.26 16.13 15.03
N TYR A 138 5.51 16.47 16.30
CA TYR A 138 5.64 15.49 17.38
C TYR A 138 4.30 15.01 17.92
N TRP A 139 3.17 15.65 17.56
CA TRP A 139 1.86 15.16 17.96
C TRP A 139 1.64 13.75 17.40
N PRO A 140 1.20 12.78 18.22
CA PRO A 140 1.11 11.38 17.80
C PRO A 140 0.35 11.19 16.48
N SER A 141 -0.77 11.90 16.31
CA SER A 141 -1.59 11.84 15.10
C SER A 141 -0.90 12.44 13.86
N THR A 142 -0.06 13.46 14.03
CA THR A 142 0.73 14.05 12.93
C THR A 142 1.93 13.17 12.59
N HIS A 143 2.60 12.64 13.62
CA HIS A 143 3.79 11.82 13.49
C HIS A 143 3.49 10.51 12.74
N GLU A 144 2.43 9.79 13.12
CA GLU A 144 2.01 8.56 12.45
C GLU A 144 1.68 8.79 10.96
N ARG A 145 1.01 9.91 10.66
CA ARG A 145 0.69 10.29 9.28
C ARG A 145 1.94 10.63 8.46
N LEU A 146 2.95 11.26 9.06
CA LEU A 146 4.23 11.50 8.39
C LEU A 146 4.99 10.21 8.08
N GLU A 147 5.02 9.27 9.03
CA GLU A 147 5.63 7.96 8.81
C GLU A 147 4.96 7.25 7.62
N LEU A 148 3.63 7.31 7.54
CA LEU A 148 2.90 6.74 6.42
C LEU A 148 3.29 7.39 5.08
N VAL A 149 3.44 8.72 5.03
CA VAL A 149 3.88 9.43 3.83
C VAL A 149 5.27 8.95 3.40
N PHE A 150 6.22 8.88 4.33
CA PHE A 150 7.58 8.43 4.02
C PHE A 150 7.59 6.98 3.56
N LEU A 151 6.83 6.11 4.23
CA LEU A 151 6.68 4.70 3.86
C LEU A 151 6.08 4.57 2.46
N GLY A 152 5.05 5.35 2.14
CA GLY A 152 4.46 5.40 0.80
C GLY A 152 5.46 5.82 -0.27
N VAL A 153 6.24 6.89 -0.04
CA VAL A 153 7.27 7.34 -0.98
C VAL A 153 8.36 6.27 -1.18
N ILE A 154 8.84 5.66 -0.10
CA ILE A 154 9.87 4.61 -0.14
C ILE A 154 9.35 3.39 -0.91
N ILE A 155 8.16 2.91 -0.57
CA ILE A 155 7.53 1.74 -1.22
C ILE A 155 7.27 2.03 -2.69
N GLY A 156 6.73 3.21 -3.02
CA GLY A 156 6.50 3.62 -4.40
C GLY A 156 7.79 3.62 -5.22
N PHE A 157 8.89 4.11 -4.64
CA PHE A 157 10.21 4.03 -5.27
C PHE A 157 10.71 2.59 -5.44
N LEU A 158 10.53 1.74 -4.43
CA LEU A 158 10.89 0.31 -4.50
C LEU A 158 10.12 -0.42 -5.60
N ILE A 159 8.85 -0.10 -5.80
CA ILE A 159 8.01 -0.67 -6.86
C ILE A 159 8.50 -0.22 -8.24
N ILE A 160 8.81 1.08 -8.41
CA ILE A 160 9.32 1.62 -9.68
C ILE A 160 10.64 0.97 -10.04
N LYS A 161 11.53 0.82 -9.05
CA LYS A 161 12.83 0.17 -9.23
C LYS A 161 12.61 -1.25 -9.75
N LYS A 162 13.11 -1.50 -10.95
CA LYS A 162 13.02 -2.80 -11.61
C LYS A 162 13.70 -3.87 -10.73
N ARG A 163 13.03 -5.03 -10.57
CA ARG A 163 13.60 -6.22 -9.95
C ARG A 163 14.88 -6.65 -10.65
#